data_AF-A0A356UES8-F1
#
_entry.id   AF-A0A356UES8-F1
#
_cell.length_a   1.000
_cell.length_b   1.000
_cell.length_c   1.000
_cell.angle_alpha   90.00
_cell.angle_beta   90.00
_cell.angle_gamma   90.00
#
_symmetry.space_group_name_H-M   'P 1'
#
loop_
_entity.id
_entity.type
_entity.pdbx_description
1 polymer ?
#
loop_
_entity_poly.entity_id
_entity_poly.type
_entity_poly.pdbx_seq_one_letter_code
_entity_poly.pdbx_strand_id
1 'polypeptide(L)'
;MKPVLWKKIVGVIAVVFVLLLLAFLFFADKPEKQATYDLNHDGIMESYHLTRGELTVTQPNGIDWSSPPEWNIQSFALGDVTGDGNPELIMVLWKQGSFDRHKPLWYKQKDNNYSCHLFVYQLIENKLIPRWCSSALDRPIKSFTTEKDSSGKTFLAVEEGYCNTYCFGRPIIWGKEHSNWIWKQWGFYRM
;
A
#
# COMPACT_ATOMS: atom_id res chain seq x y z
N MET A 1 10.00 -51.09 11.91
CA MET A 1 9.22 -50.55 10.78
C MET A 1 10.16 -50.41 9.57
N LYS A 2 9.80 -50.93 8.39
CA LYS A 2 10.74 -50.98 7.24
C LYS A 2 11.11 -49.56 6.77
N PRO A 3 12.40 -49.22 6.56
CA PRO A 3 12.88 -47.86 6.26
C PRO A 3 12.30 -47.27 4.97
N VAL A 4 11.81 -48.11 4.06
CA VAL A 4 11.13 -47.71 2.82
C VAL A 4 9.74 -47.12 3.07
N LEU A 5 9.00 -47.66 4.05
CA LEU A 5 7.65 -47.18 4.37
C LEU A 5 7.70 -45.79 5.03
N TRP A 6 8.70 -45.57 5.89
CA TRP A 6 8.97 -44.28 6.53
C TRP A 6 9.28 -43.18 5.51
N LYS A 7 10.15 -43.46 4.52
CA LYS A 7 10.48 -42.49 3.46
C LYS A 7 9.26 -42.09 2.62
N LYS A 8 8.36 -43.02 2.33
CA LYS A 8 7.10 -42.74 1.60
C LYS A 8 6.15 -41.85 2.41
N ILE A 9 6.00 -42.14 3.71
CA ILE A 9 5.16 -41.32 4.61
C ILE A 9 5.72 -39.89 4.70
N VAL A 10 7.03 -39.73 4.89
CA VAL A 10 7.69 -38.42 4.93
C VAL A 10 7.49 -37.66 3.60
N GLY A 11 7.62 -38.34 2.47
CA GLY A 11 7.39 -37.74 1.15
C GLY A 11 5.95 -37.25 0.96
N VAL A 12 4.95 -38.04 1.37
CA VAL A 12 3.54 -37.63 1.30
C VAL A 12 3.26 -36.43 2.20
N ILE A 13 3.77 -36.44 3.44
CA ILE A 13 3.61 -35.33 4.38
C ILE A 13 4.24 -34.04 3.81
N ALA A 14 5.43 -34.12 3.20
CA ALA A 14 6.07 -32.97 2.58
C ALA A 14 5.24 -32.38 1.42
N VAL A 15 4.67 -33.24 0.56
CA VAL A 15 3.80 -32.79 -0.54
C VAL A 15 2.52 -32.15 -0.01
N VAL A 16 1.86 -32.76 0.99
CA VAL A 16 0.67 -32.19 1.62
C VAL A 16 0.99 -30.84 2.27
N PHE A 17 2.12 -30.73 2.96
CA PHE A 17 2.56 -29.47 3.57
C PHE A 17 2.80 -28.38 2.52
N VAL A 18 3.46 -28.70 1.39
CA VAL A 18 3.67 -27.75 0.29
C VAL A 18 2.32 -27.31 -0.31
N LEU A 19 1.39 -28.23 -0.52
CA LEU A 19 0.06 -27.90 -1.04
C LEU A 19 -0.75 -27.02 -0.07
N LEU A 20 -0.67 -27.30 1.24
CA LEU A 20 -1.30 -26.48 2.27
C LEU A 20 -0.65 -25.09 2.35
N LEU A 21 0.67 -25.00 2.21
CA LEU A 21 1.40 -23.73 2.19
C LEU A 21 1.05 -22.91 0.96
N LEU A 22 0.93 -23.53 -0.22
CA LEU A 22 0.45 -22.88 -1.44
C LEU A 22 -0.99 -22.41 -1.27
N ALA A 23 -1.89 -23.26 -0.77
CA ALA A 23 -3.28 -22.90 -0.51
C ALA A 23 -3.37 -21.72 0.47
N PHE A 24 -2.59 -21.73 1.55
CA PHE A 24 -2.52 -20.62 2.50
C PHE A 24 -2.06 -19.31 1.83
N LEU A 25 -1.06 -19.36 0.94
CA LEU A 25 -0.61 -18.16 0.22
C LEU A 25 -1.67 -17.62 -0.77
N PHE A 26 -2.48 -18.49 -1.35
CA PHE A 26 -3.60 -18.10 -2.24
C PHE A 26 -4.81 -17.58 -1.47
N PHE A 27 -5.16 -18.20 -0.34
CA PHE A 27 -6.36 -17.91 0.44
C PHE A 27 -6.14 -17.02 1.67
N ALA A 28 -4.91 -16.65 2.00
CA ALA A 28 -4.65 -15.64 3.03
C ALA A 28 -5.47 -14.39 2.73
N ASP A 29 -6.05 -13.72 3.71
CA ASP A 29 -6.89 -12.56 3.44
C ASP A 29 -6.08 -11.46 2.75
N LYS A 30 -6.61 -10.93 1.66
CA LYS A 30 -6.10 -9.69 1.06
C LYS A 30 -6.68 -8.53 1.85
N PRO A 31 -5.97 -7.38 1.92
CA PRO A 31 -6.52 -6.22 2.61
C PRO A 31 -7.86 -5.82 1.99
N GLU A 32 -8.86 -5.70 2.86
CA GLU A 32 -10.18 -5.16 2.55
C GLU A 32 -10.43 -4.00 3.50
N LYS A 33 -10.79 -2.84 2.94
CA LYS A 33 -11.07 -1.64 3.72
C LYS A 33 -12.09 -0.79 2.99
N GLN A 34 -13.07 -0.27 3.73
CA GLN A 34 -14.07 0.65 3.19
C GLN A 34 -14.07 1.93 4.02
N ALA A 35 -14.29 3.06 3.38
CA ALA A 35 -14.48 4.33 4.05
C ALA A 35 -15.41 5.24 3.23
N THR A 36 -15.97 6.23 3.90
CA THR A 36 -16.79 7.26 3.28
C THR A 36 -16.31 8.61 3.81
N TYR A 37 -16.00 9.53 2.91
CA TYR A 37 -15.42 10.83 3.25
C TYR A 37 -15.71 11.83 2.14
N ASP A 38 -15.82 13.12 2.47
CA ASP A 38 -15.94 14.21 1.49
C ASP A 38 -14.56 14.86 1.34
N LEU A 39 -13.80 14.43 0.34
CA LEU A 39 -12.39 14.77 0.16
C LEU A 39 -12.20 16.10 -0.60
N ASN A 40 -13.17 16.49 -1.42
CA ASN A 40 -13.14 17.75 -2.16
C ASN A 40 -13.97 18.87 -1.51
N HIS A 41 -14.66 18.57 -0.41
CA HIS A 41 -15.55 19.47 0.33
C HIS A 41 -16.72 20.02 -0.49
N ASP A 42 -17.25 19.22 -1.43
CA ASP A 42 -18.43 19.59 -2.23
C ASP A 42 -19.76 19.27 -1.51
N GLY A 43 -19.70 18.63 -0.33
CA GLY A 43 -20.85 18.26 0.49
C GLY A 43 -21.46 16.91 0.14
N ILE A 44 -20.92 16.19 -0.84
CA ILE A 44 -21.32 14.84 -1.23
C ILE A 44 -20.21 13.87 -0.84
N MET A 45 -20.56 12.83 -0.08
CA MET A 45 -19.57 11.87 0.37
C MET A 45 -19.11 10.95 -0.78
N GLU A 46 -17.80 10.79 -0.95
CA GLU A 46 -17.24 9.72 -1.79
C GLU A 46 -17.09 8.42 -1.00
N SER A 47 -17.16 7.30 -1.71
CA SER A 47 -16.96 5.95 -1.19
C SER A 47 -15.60 5.43 -1.64
N TYR A 48 -14.83 4.91 -0.70
CA TYR A 48 -13.49 4.37 -0.90
C TYR A 48 -13.55 2.88 -0.60
N HIS A 49 -13.24 2.04 -1.57
CA HIS A 49 -13.31 0.59 -1.45
C HIS A 49 -12.00 -0.05 -1.89
N LEU A 50 -11.22 -0.54 -0.93
CA LEU A 50 -10.03 -1.34 -1.17
C LEU A 50 -10.42 -2.80 -1.11
N THR A 51 -10.25 -3.52 -2.22
CA THR A 51 -10.41 -4.96 -2.26
C THR A 51 -9.38 -5.60 -3.17
N ARG A 52 -8.78 -6.70 -2.72
CA ARG A 52 -7.85 -7.52 -3.52
C ARG A 52 -6.62 -6.79 -4.10
N GLY A 53 -6.25 -5.63 -3.56
CA GLY A 53 -5.12 -4.82 -4.02
C GLY A 53 -5.52 -3.66 -4.93
N GLU A 54 -6.81 -3.49 -5.22
CA GLU A 54 -7.37 -2.42 -6.03
C GLU A 54 -8.18 -1.47 -5.13
N LEU A 55 -7.92 -0.17 -5.25
CA LEU A 55 -8.71 0.86 -4.59
C LEU A 55 -9.63 1.52 -5.61
N THR A 56 -10.92 1.55 -5.33
CA THR A 56 -11.90 2.32 -6.10
C THR A 56 -12.42 3.50 -5.26
N VAL A 57 -12.64 4.63 -5.93
CA VAL A 57 -13.20 5.86 -5.34
C VAL A 57 -14.37 6.29 -6.21
N THR A 58 -15.56 6.34 -5.62
CA THR A 58 -16.79 6.63 -6.35
C THR A 58 -17.66 7.65 -5.62
N GLN A 59 -18.32 8.51 -6.39
CA GLN A 59 -19.26 9.50 -5.91
C GLN A 59 -20.43 9.60 -6.89
N PRO A 60 -21.70 9.68 -6.43
CA PRO A 60 -22.84 9.87 -7.32
C PRO A 60 -22.68 11.12 -8.19
N ASN A 61 -22.72 10.96 -9.52
CA ASN A 61 -22.50 12.04 -10.50
C ASN A 61 -21.15 12.77 -10.36
N GLY A 62 -20.19 12.19 -9.64
CA GLY A 62 -18.89 12.78 -9.32
C GLY A 62 -17.74 11.96 -9.88
N ILE A 63 -16.76 11.69 -9.04
CA ILE A 63 -15.64 10.81 -9.37
C ILE A 63 -16.08 9.35 -9.57
N ASP A 64 -15.48 8.70 -10.56
CA ASP A 64 -15.44 7.25 -10.72
C ASP A 64 -14.00 6.87 -11.11
N TRP A 65 -13.21 6.46 -10.12
CA TRP A 65 -11.79 6.21 -10.26
C TRP A 65 -11.41 4.86 -9.68
N SER A 66 -10.47 4.18 -10.34
CA SER A 66 -9.85 2.95 -9.86
C SER A 66 -8.34 3.06 -9.97
N SER A 67 -7.63 2.50 -9.00
CA SER A 67 -6.17 2.44 -9.03
C SER A 67 -5.68 1.66 -10.25
N PRO A 68 -4.55 2.03 -10.88
CA PRO A 68 -3.97 1.28 -11.97
C PRO A 68 -3.78 -0.21 -11.64
N PRO A 69 -4.08 -1.14 -12.57
CA PRO A 69 -4.06 -2.58 -12.31
C PRO A 69 -2.67 -3.14 -12.00
N GLU A 70 -1.61 -2.42 -12.38
CA GLU A 70 -0.23 -2.76 -12.06
C GLU A 70 0.17 -2.40 -10.62
N TRP A 71 -0.68 -1.65 -9.90
CA TRP A 71 -0.49 -1.34 -8.49
C TRP A 71 -1.16 -2.39 -7.62
N ASN A 72 -0.54 -2.68 -6.48
CA ASN A 72 -1.11 -3.49 -5.42
C ASN A 72 -1.20 -2.64 -4.15
N ILE A 73 -2.34 -1.98 -3.96
CA ILE A 73 -2.65 -1.16 -2.80
C ILE A 73 -2.76 -2.05 -1.55
N GLN A 74 -2.01 -1.73 -0.50
CA GLN A 74 -2.04 -2.49 0.77
C GLN A 74 -2.95 -1.83 1.81
N SER A 75 -3.01 -0.51 1.82
CA SER A 75 -3.84 0.26 2.73
C SER A 75 -3.97 1.69 2.23
N PHE A 76 -5.01 2.39 2.70
CA PHE A 76 -5.18 3.82 2.48
C PHE A 76 -5.61 4.52 3.77
N ALA A 77 -5.40 5.83 3.85
CA ALA A 77 -5.95 6.72 4.87
C ALA A 77 -6.45 8.01 4.23
N LEU A 78 -7.30 8.73 4.96
CA LEU A 78 -7.91 9.98 4.53
C LEU A 78 -7.64 11.03 5.60
N GLY A 79 -7.30 12.25 5.18
CA GLY A 79 -7.16 13.40 6.08
C GLY A 79 -6.11 14.40 5.62
N ASP A 80 -6.13 15.58 6.24
CA ASP A 80 -5.20 16.68 5.96
C ASP A 80 -3.83 16.39 6.58
N VAL A 81 -2.99 15.69 5.81
CA VAL A 81 -1.63 15.30 6.21
C VAL A 81 -0.61 16.35 5.83
N THR A 82 -0.94 17.23 4.88
CA THR A 82 -0.07 18.34 4.48
C THR A 82 -0.21 19.55 5.41
N GLY A 83 -1.32 19.65 6.14
CA GLY A 83 -1.65 20.75 7.04
C GLY A 83 -2.12 22.00 6.31
N ASP A 84 -2.57 21.88 5.05
CA ASP A 84 -3.03 23.00 4.22
C ASP A 84 -4.56 23.23 4.30
N GLY A 85 -5.25 22.42 5.11
CA GLY A 85 -6.69 22.47 5.30
C GLY A 85 -7.49 21.66 4.29
N ASN A 86 -6.86 21.10 3.26
CA ASN A 86 -7.50 20.20 2.31
C ASN A 86 -7.10 18.75 2.63
N PRO A 87 -8.06 17.84 2.85
CA PRO A 87 -7.74 16.46 3.13
C PRO A 87 -7.21 15.73 1.89
N GLU A 88 -6.31 14.76 2.12
CA GLU A 88 -5.75 13.93 1.06
C GLU A 88 -6.09 12.45 1.21
N LEU A 89 -6.04 11.74 0.09
CA LEU A 89 -5.99 10.29 0.02
C LEU A 89 -4.53 9.85 0.06
N ILE A 90 -4.16 9.15 1.12
CA ILE A 90 -2.83 8.57 1.32
C ILE A 90 -2.91 7.08 1.04
N MET A 91 -2.02 6.54 0.20
CA MET A 91 -2.00 5.14 -0.18
C MET A 91 -0.62 4.54 -0.01
N VAL A 92 -0.56 3.35 0.60
CA VAL A 92 0.62 2.48 0.54
C VAL A 92 0.38 1.43 -0.52
N LEU A 93 1.30 1.30 -1.46
CA LEU A 93 1.16 0.39 -2.59
C LEU A 93 2.49 -0.25 -2.99
N TRP A 94 2.37 -1.37 -3.69
CA TRP A 94 3.49 -2.05 -4.33
C TRP A 94 3.32 -2.00 -5.84
N LYS A 95 4.37 -1.59 -6.54
CA LYS A 95 4.39 -1.58 -8.00
C LYS A 95 5.79 -1.86 -8.52
N GLN A 96 5.89 -2.22 -9.79
CA GLN A 96 7.17 -2.35 -10.46
C GLN A 96 7.67 -0.99 -10.96
N GLY A 97 8.95 -0.72 -10.76
CA GLY A 97 9.60 0.49 -11.25
C GLY A 97 9.26 1.74 -10.45
N SER A 98 10.19 2.69 -10.38
CA SER A 98 9.95 3.97 -9.69
C SER A 98 9.49 5.13 -10.60
N PHE A 99 9.69 5.03 -11.92
CA PHE A 99 9.59 6.20 -12.83
C PHE A 99 8.46 6.15 -13.86
N ASP A 100 7.77 5.02 -13.98
CA ASP A 100 6.72 4.79 -14.98
C ASP A 100 7.15 5.29 -16.38
N ARG A 101 6.29 6.07 -17.06
CA ARG A 101 6.57 6.69 -18.37
C ARG A 101 7.59 7.84 -18.32
N HIS A 102 7.93 8.34 -17.13
CA HIS A 102 8.78 9.51 -16.92
C HIS A 102 10.23 9.14 -16.56
N LYS A 103 10.68 7.96 -16.99
CA LYS A 103 12.04 7.46 -16.78
C LYS A 103 13.10 8.41 -17.34
N PRO A 104 14.06 8.89 -16.52
CA PRO A 104 15.14 9.75 -16.99
C PRO A 104 16.05 9.05 -18.01
N LEU A 105 16.54 9.80 -18.99
CA LEU A 105 17.39 9.27 -20.08
C LEU A 105 18.69 8.60 -19.58
N TRP A 106 19.23 9.04 -18.45
CA TRP A 106 20.45 8.48 -17.85
C TRP A 106 20.21 7.19 -17.03
N TYR A 107 18.96 6.85 -16.71
CA TYR A 107 18.65 5.65 -15.93
C TYR A 107 18.60 4.42 -16.85
N LYS A 108 19.70 3.67 -16.94
CA LYS A 108 19.82 2.53 -17.87
C LYS A 108 19.27 1.21 -17.31
N GLN A 109 19.12 1.10 -15.98
CA GLN A 109 18.63 -0.11 -15.35
C GLN A 109 17.16 -0.36 -15.66
N LYS A 110 16.82 -1.63 -15.84
CA LYS A 110 15.45 -2.10 -15.89
C LYS A 110 15.00 -2.34 -14.45
N ASP A 111 14.20 -1.43 -13.91
CA ASP A 111 13.63 -1.57 -12.57
C ASP A 111 12.33 -2.37 -12.67
N ASN A 112 12.47 -3.69 -12.60
CA ASN A 112 11.36 -4.65 -12.69
C ASN A 112 10.96 -5.20 -11.32
N ASN A 113 11.64 -4.78 -10.26
CA ASN A 113 11.35 -5.27 -8.92
C ASN A 113 10.13 -4.54 -8.38
N TYR A 114 9.32 -5.27 -7.61
CA TYR A 114 8.28 -4.65 -6.83
C TYR A 114 8.90 -3.92 -5.65
N SER A 115 8.52 -2.66 -5.46
CA SER A 115 8.92 -1.85 -4.32
C SER A 115 7.70 -1.24 -3.64
N CYS A 116 7.84 -0.93 -2.35
CA CYS A 116 6.83 -0.24 -1.57
C CYS A 116 6.91 1.27 -1.81
N HIS A 117 5.76 1.92 -1.98
CA HIS A 117 5.64 3.36 -2.15
C HIS A 117 4.53 3.93 -1.26
N LEU A 118 4.66 5.21 -0.91
CA LEU A 118 3.64 6.01 -0.23
C LEU A 118 3.24 7.16 -1.15
N PHE A 119 1.98 7.17 -1.59
CA PHE A 119 1.44 8.17 -2.50
C PHE A 119 0.40 9.04 -1.78
N VAL A 120 0.35 10.31 -2.16
CA VAL A 120 -0.58 11.33 -1.64
C VAL A 120 -1.30 11.96 -2.82
N TYR A 121 -2.62 11.85 -2.81
CA TYR A 121 -3.51 12.34 -3.83
C TYR A 121 -4.51 13.31 -3.23
N GLN A 122 -4.85 14.34 -3.99
CA GLN A 122 -5.91 15.27 -3.66
C GLN A 122 -7.05 15.11 -4.67
N LEU A 123 -8.29 15.13 -4.20
CA LEU A 123 -9.45 15.22 -5.07
C LEU A 123 -9.75 16.70 -5.32
N ILE A 124 -9.65 17.12 -6.57
CA ILE A 124 -10.03 18.47 -7.00
C ILE A 124 -11.15 18.32 -8.01
N GLU A 125 -12.32 18.89 -7.70
CA GLU A 125 -13.57 18.58 -8.40
C GLU A 125 -13.78 17.06 -8.43
N ASN A 126 -13.85 16.44 -9.61
CA ASN A 126 -14.07 15.00 -9.78
C ASN A 126 -12.80 14.25 -10.22
N LYS A 127 -11.61 14.80 -9.95
CA LYS A 127 -10.32 14.23 -10.39
C LYS A 127 -9.35 14.03 -9.24
N LEU A 128 -8.89 12.79 -9.08
CA LEU A 128 -7.76 12.48 -8.19
C LEU A 128 -6.44 12.89 -8.85
N ILE A 129 -5.78 13.88 -8.28
CA ILE A 129 -4.53 14.46 -8.77
C ILE A 129 -3.40 14.06 -7.81
N PRO A 130 -2.28 13.50 -8.31
CA PRO A 130 -1.14 13.21 -7.46
C PRO A 130 -0.53 14.52 -6.93
N ARG A 131 -0.47 14.66 -5.61
CA ARG A 131 0.27 15.74 -4.93
C ARG A 131 1.72 15.35 -4.73
N TRP A 132 1.95 14.09 -4.36
CA TRP A 132 3.28 13.56 -4.15
C TRP A 132 3.30 12.05 -4.22
N CYS A 133 4.36 11.51 -4.81
CA CYS A 133 4.58 10.09 -4.92
C CYS A 133 6.00 9.79 -4.46
N SER A 134 6.16 8.96 -3.43
CA SER A 134 7.49 8.56 -2.98
C SER A 134 8.22 7.78 -4.06
N SER A 135 9.55 7.88 -4.08
CA SER A 135 10.38 6.83 -4.66
C SER A 135 10.21 5.52 -3.88
N ALA A 136 10.85 4.43 -4.34
CA ALA A 136 10.89 3.18 -3.59
C ALA A 136 11.36 3.43 -2.15
N LEU A 137 10.56 3.03 -1.17
CA LEU A 137 10.90 3.18 0.24
C LEU A 137 12.01 2.19 0.60
N ASP A 138 13.00 2.67 1.35
CA ASP A 138 14.08 1.87 1.91
C ASP A 138 13.56 0.83 2.91
N ARG A 139 12.51 1.20 3.66
CA ARG A 139 11.78 0.34 4.58
C ARG A 139 10.32 0.26 4.16
N PRO A 140 9.78 -0.95 3.89
CA PRO A 140 8.40 -1.11 3.46
C PRO A 140 7.43 -0.78 4.60
N ILE A 141 6.32 -0.12 4.27
CA ILE A 141 5.25 0.13 5.23
C ILE A 141 4.33 -1.08 5.29
N LYS A 142 4.11 -1.61 6.50
CA LYS A 142 3.18 -2.72 6.78
C LYS A 142 1.77 -2.21 7.05
N SER A 143 1.67 -1.15 7.84
CA SER A 143 0.43 -0.47 8.16
C SER A 143 0.72 0.97 8.55
N PHE A 144 -0.29 1.83 8.45
CA PHE A 144 -0.18 3.20 8.92
C PHE A 144 -1.57 3.75 9.27
N THR A 145 -1.59 4.76 10.13
CA THR A 145 -2.77 5.55 10.51
C THR A 145 -2.43 7.03 10.48
N THR A 146 -3.45 7.85 10.23
CA THR A 146 -3.35 9.31 10.34
C THR A 146 -3.75 9.71 11.76
N GLU A 147 -2.87 10.42 12.46
CA GLU A 147 -3.07 10.86 13.85
C GLU A 147 -2.75 12.33 14.00
N LYS A 148 -3.23 12.95 15.08
CA LYS A 148 -2.92 14.35 15.42
C LYS A 148 -2.17 14.40 16.73
N ASP A 149 -1.13 15.24 16.80
CA ASP A 149 -0.43 15.51 18.04
C ASP A 149 -1.22 16.46 18.96
N SER A 150 -0.67 16.76 20.13
CA SER A 150 -1.30 17.68 21.10
C SER A 150 -1.41 19.12 20.61
N SER A 151 -0.65 19.51 19.57
CA SER A 151 -0.76 20.81 18.91
C SER A 151 -1.81 20.83 17.80
N GLY A 152 -2.42 19.67 17.49
CA GLY A 152 -3.38 19.49 16.41
C GLY A 152 -2.74 19.22 15.05
N LYS A 153 -1.40 19.08 14.97
CA LYS A 153 -0.69 18.80 13.73
C LYS A 153 -0.82 17.32 13.37
N THR A 154 -1.18 17.06 12.12
CA THR A 154 -1.33 15.70 11.60
C THR A 154 0.04 15.05 11.32
N PHE A 155 0.17 13.77 11.66
CA PHE A 155 1.29 12.91 11.29
C PHE A 155 0.79 11.51 10.93
N LEU A 156 1.63 10.72 10.26
CA LEU A 156 1.37 9.30 10.03
C LEU A 156 2.07 8.48 11.11
N ALA A 157 1.32 7.69 11.87
CA ALA A 157 1.88 6.63 12.71
C ALA A 157 2.06 5.39 11.83
N VAL A 158 3.31 4.96 11.64
CA VAL A 158 3.68 3.96 10.63
C VAL A 158 4.32 2.74 11.32
N GLU A 159 3.90 1.56 10.90
CA GLU A 159 4.61 0.30 11.18
C GLU A 159 5.42 -0.10 9.95
N GLU A 160 6.74 -0.09 10.09
CA GLU A 160 7.68 -0.42 9.02
C GLU A 160 8.27 -1.83 9.20
N GLY A 161 8.73 -2.41 8.09
CA GLY A 161 9.61 -3.58 8.08
C GLY A 161 11.07 -3.23 7.82
N TYR A 162 11.96 -4.20 8.03
CA TYR A 162 13.39 -4.08 7.75
C TYR A 162 13.75 -4.53 6.34
N CYS A 163 13.07 -5.57 5.85
CA CYS A 163 13.28 -6.12 4.51
C CYS A 163 11.98 -6.70 3.97
N ASN A 164 11.98 -6.96 2.67
CA ASN A 164 10.83 -7.50 1.98
C ASN A 164 11.21 -8.45 0.85
N THR A 165 10.24 -9.26 0.46
CA THR A 165 10.15 -9.87 -0.86
C THR A 165 8.72 -9.72 -1.36
N TYR A 166 8.54 -9.74 -2.67
CA TYR A 166 7.21 -9.73 -3.26
C TYR A 166 6.99 -11.04 -4.00
N CYS A 167 6.01 -11.82 -3.57
CA CYS A 167 5.73 -13.13 -4.13
C CYS A 167 4.23 -13.41 -4.13
N PHE A 168 3.75 -14.07 -5.18
CA PHE A 168 2.34 -14.44 -5.35
C PHE A 168 1.36 -13.25 -5.18
N GLY A 169 1.74 -12.08 -5.69
CA GLY A 169 0.90 -10.87 -5.65
C GLY A 169 0.77 -10.24 -4.26
N ARG A 170 1.73 -10.49 -3.36
CA ARG A 170 1.75 -9.93 -2.01
C ARG A 170 3.16 -9.59 -1.56
N PRO A 171 3.32 -8.52 -0.78
CA PRO A 171 4.55 -8.27 -0.07
C PRO A 171 4.64 -9.16 1.17
N ILE A 172 5.75 -9.88 1.32
CA ILE A 172 6.16 -10.46 2.60
C ILE A 172 7.16 -9.50 3.21
N ILE A 173 6.78 -8.91 4.34
CA ILE A 173 7.58 -7.91 5.03
C ILE A 173 8.04 -8.51 6.36
N TRP A 174 9.34 -8.50 6.61
CA TRP A 174 9.92 -8.97 7.87
C TRP A 174 10.32 -7.81 8.76
N GLY A 175 10.22 -8.06 10.06
CA GLY A 175 10.47 -7.05 11.07
C GLY A 175 9.26 -6.19 11.40
N LYS A 176 9.46 -5.36 12.41
CA LYS A 176 8.49 -4.40 12.90
C LYS A 176 9.23 -3.30 13.65
N GLU A 177 9.12 -2.08 13.14
CA GLU A 177 9.58 -0.86 13.79
C GLU A 177 8.48 0.19 13.67
N HIS A 178 8.28 0.98 14.72
CA HIS A 178 7.30 2.05 14.72
C HIS A 178 8.01 3.38 14.48
N SER A 179 7.47 4.18 13.57
CA SER A 179 7.97 5.53 13.29
C SER A 179 6.82 6.48 13.02
N ASN A 180 7.03 7.76 13.35
CA ASN A 180 6.07 8.82 13.06
C ASN A 180 6.58 9.64 11.89
N TRP A 181 5.75 9.85 10.88
CA TRP A 181 6.14 10.57 9.67
C TRP A 181 5.36 11.88 9.60
N ILE A 182 6.09 12.99 9.43
CA ILE A 182 5.48 14.31 9.23
C ILE A 182 5.74 14.82 7.83
N TRP A 183 4.73 15.48 7.29
CA TRP A 183 4.90 16.25 6.07
C TRP A 183 5.81 17.46 6.33
N LYS A 184 6.81 17.64 5.47
CA LYS A 184 7.64 18.85 5.42
C LYS A 184 7.86 19.27 3.97
N GLN A 185 7.15 20.32 3.54
CA GLN A 185 7.27 20.99 2.23
C GLN A 185 7.10 20.07 1.00
N TRP A 186 8.02 19.13 0.79
CA TRP A 186 8.19 18.32 -0.40
C TRP A 186 7.99 16.81 -0.18
N GLY A 187 7.60 16.39 1.02
CA GLY A 187 7.40 14.97 1.32
C GLY A 187 7.36 14.64 2.80
N PHE A 188 7.29 13.35 3.11
CA PHE A 188 7.31 12.85 4.48
C PHE A 188 8.72 12.61 5.01
N TYR A 189 8.89 12.87 6.31
CA TYR A 189 10.12 12.63 7.05
C TYR A 189 9.82 11.86 8.33
N ARG A 190 10.63 10.83 8.61
CA ARG A 190 10.64 10.13 9.90
C ARG A 190 11.08 11.09 11.00
N MET A 191 10.42 11.04 12.15
CA MET A 191 10.79 11.73 13.39
C MET A 191 11.57 10.81 14.32
#